data_AF-A0A8B8FA33-F1
#
_entry.id   AF-A0A8B8FA33-F1
#
_cell.length_a   1.000
_cell.length_b   1.000
_cell.length_c   1.000
_cell.angle_alpha   90.00
_cell.angle_beta   90.00
_cell.angle_gamma   90.00
#
_symmetry.space_group_name_H-M   'P 1'
#
loop_
_entity.id
_entity.type
_entity.pdbx_description
1 polymer ?
#
loop_
_entity_poly.entity_id
_entity_poly.type
_entity_poly.pdbx_seq_one_letter_code
_entity_poly.pdbx_strand_id
1 'polypeptide(L)'
;MKDIGINLVNMRGQGYDGARAMSGKFNGCAAKVRELYPEVIYVHCANHNLNLAITHACKISSIRNCIGTIKEVVNLFRLSNKAGLVLKDKIKAS
;
A
#
# COMPACT_ATOMS: atom_id res chain seq x y z
N MET A 1 14.97 -1.62 -19.94
CA MET A 1 13.68 -2.33 -20.18
C MET A 1 13.83 -3.43 -21.22
N LYS A 2 14.41 -3.13 -22.39
CA LYS A 2 14.79 -4.18 -23.37
C LYS A 2 15.85 -5.14 -22.80
N ASP A 3 16.78 -4.63 -21.99
CA ASP A 3 17.86 -5.43 -21.38
C ASP A 3 17.37 -6.44 -20.33
N ILE A 4 16.14 -6.28 -19.84
CA ILE A 4 15.47 -7.23 -18.94
C ILE A 4 14.35 -8.01 -19.66
N GLY A 5 14.36 -8.02 -20.99
CA GLY A 5 13.41 -8.77 -21.82
C GLY A 5 12.00 -8.18 -21.91
N ILE A 6 11.75 -6.96 -21.40
CA ILE A 6 10.43 -6.34 -21.47
C ILE A 6 10.28 -5.59 -22.79
N ASN A 7 9.40 -6.09 -23.65
CA ASN A 7 8.99 -5.40 -24.87
C ASN A 7 7.93 -4.32 -24.55
N LEU A 8 8.33 -3.06 -24.70
CA LEU A 8 7.47 -1.90 -24.46
C LEU A 8 6.22 -1.86 -25.34
N VAL A 9 6.23 -2.48 -26.52
CA VAL A 9 5.05 -2.56 -27.42
C VAL A 9 3.89 -3.31 -26.76
N ASN A 10 4.19 -4.23 -25.85
CA ASN A 10 3.17 -5.00 -25.12
C ASN A 10 2.72 -4.30 -23.82
N MET A 11 3.34 -3.17 -23.47
CA MET A 11 3.00 -2.45 -22.24
C MET A 11 1.74 -1.62 -22.44
N ARG A 12 0.67 -1.98 -21.72
CA ARG A 12 -0.61 -1.24 -21.76
C ARG A 12 -0.85 -0.35 -20.55
N GLY A 13 -0.18 -0.66 -19.44
CA GLY A 13 -0.32 0.08 -18.19
C GLY A 13 0.97 0.11 -17.38
N GLN A 14 1.08 1.13 -16.54
CA GLN A 14 2.17 1.36 -15.61
C GLN A 14 1.61 1.81 -14.26
N GLY A 15 2.06 1.18 -13.17
CA GLY A 15 1.58 1.45 -11.82
C GLY A 15 2.69 1.95 -10.90
N TYR A 16 2.44 3.04 -10.16
CA TYR A 16 3.45 3.64 -9.28
C TYR A 16 2.88 4.14 -7.95
N ASP A 17 3.75 4.25 -6.94
CA ASP A 17 3.44 5.00 -5.72
C ASP A 17 3.46 6.51 -5.95
N GLY A 18 2.92 7.28 -5.01
CA GLY A 18 2.86 8.74 -5.11
C GLY A 18 4.20 9.45 -4.91
N ALA A 19 5.32 8.72 -4.77
CA ALA A 19 6.62 9.36 -4.55
C ALA A 19 7.03 10.18 -5.78
N ARG A 20 7.65 11.33 -5.54
CA ARG A 20 8.05 12.27 -6.61
C ARG A 20 8.97 11.63 -7.65
N ALA A 21 9.84 10.71 -7.24
CA ALA A 21 10.73 9.98 -8.15
C ALA A 21 9.99 9.01 -9.07
N MET A 22 8.80 8.54 -8.66
CA MET A 22 8.02 7.56 -9.43
C MET A 22 6.92 8.24 -10.23
N SER A 23 6.10 9.07 -9.58
CA SER A 23 4.91 9.72 -10.16
C SER A 23 5.11 11.20 -10.51
N GLY A 24 6.35 11.70 -10.45
CA GLY A 24 6.68 13.08 -10.82
C GLY A 24 6.37 13.38 -12.29
N LYS A 25 5.75 14.53 -12.54
CA LYS A 25 5.32 14.96 -13.89
C LYS A 25 6.43 15.04 -14.93
N PHE A 26 7.64 15.43 -14.52
CA PHE A 26 8.75 15.72 -15.44
C PHE A 26 9.92 14.73 -15.32
N ASN A 27 10.30 14.41 -14.08
CA ASN A 27 11.44 13.52 -13.79
C ASN A 27 11.02 12.23 -13.07
N GLY A 28 9.72 11.93 -13.07
CA GLY A 28 9.22 10.67 -12.51
C GLY A 28 9.46 9.51 -13.47
N CYS A 29 9.63 8.31 -12.93
CA CYS A 29 9.66 7.08 -13.71
C CYS A 29 8.46 6.98 -14.69
N ALA A 30 7.26 7.32 -14.20
CA ALA A 30 6.03 7.34 -15.00
C ALA A 30 6.12 8.26 -16.22
N ALA A 31 6.73 9.44 -16.05
CA ALA A 31 6.91 10.41 -17.13
C ALA A 31 7.90 9.87 -18.17
N LYS A 32 9.02 9.28 -17.73
CA LYS A 32 10.03 8.69 -18.63
C LYS A 32 9.53 7.49 -19.42
N VAL A 33 8.74 6.63 -18.81
CA VAL A 33 8.09 5.52 -19.53
C VAL A 33 7.06 6.06 -20.52
N ARG A 34 6.31 7.12 -20.18
CA ARG A 34 5.33 7.75 -21.08
C ARG A 34 5.98 8.52 -22.23
N GLU A 35 7.16 9.11 -22.04
CA GLU A 35 7.97 9.71 -23.12
C GLU A 35 8.36 8.67 -24.17
N LEU A 36 8.68 7.44 -23.74
CA LEU A 36 9.04 6.34 -24.63
C LEU A 36 7.83 5.64 -25.26
N TYR A 37 6.70 5.58 -24.54
CA TYR A 37 5.46 4.94 -25.01
C TYR A 37 4.22 5.71 -24.53
N PRO A 38 3.73 6.68 -25.32
CA PRO A 38 2.65 7.59 -24.93
C PRO A 38 1.31 6.92 -24.63
N GLU A 39 1.05 5.77 -25.27
CA GLU A 39 -0.18 4.96 -25.18
C GLU A 39 -0.35 4.27 -23.82
N VAL A 40 0.70 4.23 -22.98
CA VAL A 40 0.64 3.48 -21.73
C VAL A 40 -0.24 4.19 -20.69
N ILE A 41 -1.12 3.47 -20.04
CA ILE A 41 -2.01 4.03 -19.01
C ILE A 41 -1.28 4.10 -17.68
N TYR A 42 -1.26 5.27 -17.04
CA TYR A 42 -0.76 5.41 -15.68
C TYR A 42 -1.86 5.09 -14.66
N VAL A 43 -1.53 4.26 -13.66
CA VAL A 43 -2.40 3.92 -12.54
C VAL A 43 -1.68 4.25 -11.23
N HIS A 44 -2.32 5.05 -10.39
CA HIS A 44 -1.78 5.34 -9.07
C HIS A 44 -1.98 4.14 -8.13
N CYS A 45 -1.00 3.84 -7.29
CA CYS A 45 -1.06 2.73 -6.35
C CYS A 45 -2.22 2.88 -5.36
N ALA A 46 -3.11 1.89 -5.32
CA ALA A 46 -4.26 1.85 -4.43
C ALA A 46 -3.86 1.82 -2.95
N ASN A 47 -2.78 1.11 -2.60
CA ASN A 47 -2.27 1.07 -1.21
C ASN A 47 -1.80 2.46 -0.76
N HIS A 48 -1.16 3.23 -1.64
CA HIS A 48 -0.75 4.58 -1.31
C HIS A 48 -1.96 5.50 -1.09
N ASN A 49 -2.99 5.40 -1.94
CA ASN A 49 -4.24 6.14 -1.79
C ASN A 49 -4.95 5.79 -0.48
N LEU A 50 -5.04 4.51 -0.15
CA LEU A 50 -5.61 4.04 1.11
C LEU A 50 -4.83 4.58 2.31
N ASN A 51 -3.50 4.51 2.28
CA ASN A 51 -2.67 5.02 3.36
C ASN A 51 -2.84 6.53 3.56
N LEU A 52 -2.94 7.31 2.47
CA LEU A 52 -3.24 8.74 2.53
C LEU A 52 -4.63 9.01 3.13
N ALA A 53 -5.65 8.26 2.71
CA ALA A 53 -7.01 8.39 3.25
C ALA A 53 -7.05 8.09 4.76
N ILE A 54 -6.42 6.99 5.19
CA ILE A 54 -6.30 6.63 6.61
C ILE A 54 -5.52 7.70 7.37
N THR A 55 -4.39 8.16 6.85
CA THR A 55 -3.57 9.22 7.48
C THR A 55 -4.38 10.49 7.67
N HIS A 56 -5.19 10.87 6.68
CA HIS A 56 -6.07 12.03 6.79
C HIS A 56 -7.18 11.80 7.81
N ALA A 57 -7.83 10.64 7.82
CA ALA A 57 -8.86 10.28 8.79
C ALA A 57 -8.32 10.30 10.24
N CYS A 58 -7.08 9.84 10.45
CA CYS A 58 -6.37 9.89 11.73
C CYS A 58 -6.08 11.30 12.27
N LYS A 59 -6.36 12.36 11.51
CA LYS A 59 -6.39 13.72 12.08
C LYS A 59 -7.49 13.86 13.13
N ILE A 60 -8.59 13.12 12.98
CA ILE A 60 -9.67 13.01 13.97
C ILE A 60 -9.21 12.10 15.11
N SER A 61 -9.29 12.59 16.35
CA SER A 61 -8.77 11.90 17.54
C SER A 61 -9.45 10.55 17.79
N SER A 62 -10.77 10.46 17.64
CA SER A 62 -11.52 9.22 17.83
C SER A 62 -11.10 8.13 16.85
N ILE A 63 -10.91 8.48 15.58
CA ILE A 63 -10.43 7.56 14.54
C ILE A 63 -9.01 7.10 14.85
N ARG A 64 -8.12 8.04 15.18
CA ARG A 64 -6.73 7.73 15.53
C ARG A 64 -6.63 6.79 16.73
N ASN A 65 -7.41 7.04 17.78
CA ASN A 65 -7.43 6.21 18.98
C ASN A 65 -7.95 4.80 18.65
N CYS A 66 -9.03 4.70 17.86
CA CYS A 66 -9.56 3.41 17.40
C CYS A 66 -8.51 2.60 16.63
N ILE A 67 -7.84 3.22 15.64
CA ILE A 67 -6.77 2.57 14.88
C ILE A 67 -5.60 2.19 15.79
N GLY A 68 -5.26 3.03 16.76
CA GLY A 68 -4.25 2.75 17.79
C GLY A 68 -4.58 1.49 18.59
N THR A 69 -5.80 1.39 19.14
CA THR A 69 -6.27 0.21 19.87
C THR A 69 -6.24 -1.04 19.01
N ILE A 70 -6.71 -0.97 17.75
CA ILE A 70 -6.62 -2.11 16.81
C ILE A 70 -5.17 -2.54 16.62
N LYS A 71 -4.25 -1.59 16.46
CA LYS A 71 -2.82 -1.88 16.29
C LYS A 71 -2.21 -2.55 17.52
N GLU A 72 -2.57 -2.12 18.72
CA GLU A 72 -2.15 -2.76 19.97
C GLU A 72 -2.65 -4.19 20.08
N VAL A 73 -3.92 -4.43 19.76
CA VAL A 73 -4.51 -5.79 19.74
C VAL A 73 -3.79 -6.67 18.73
N VAL A 74 -3.55 -6.19 17.51
CA VAL A 74 -2.80 -6.95 16.49
C VAL A 74 -1.38 -7.25 16.97
N ASN A 75 -0.70 -6.29 17.59
CA ASN A 75 0.64 -6.49 18.13
C ASN A 75 0.66 -7.52 19.27
N LEU A 76 -0.34 -7.52 20.15
CA LEU A 76 -0.48 -8.52 21.20
C LEU A 76 -0.51 -9.94 20.61
N PHE A 77 -1.32 -10.17 19.57
CA PHE A 77 -1.42 -11.49 18.93
C PHE A 77 -0.18 -11.87 18.11
N ARG A 78 0.52 -10.89 17.51
CA ARG A 78 1.77 -11.15 16.78
C ARG A 78 2.93 -11.49 17.71
N LEU A 79 3.01 -10.86 18.88
CA LEU A 79 4.13 -11.01 19.80
C LEU A 79 3.89 -12.09 20.86
N SER A 80 2.63 -12.38 21.20
CA SER A 80 2.28 -13.35 22.24
C SER A 80 1.64 -14.60 21.66
N ASN A 81 2.47 -15.64 21.48
CA ASN A 81 1.98 -17.01 21.24
C ASN A 81 0.98 -17.46 22.33
N LYS A 82 1.18 -16.96 23.56
CA LYS A 82 0.31 -17.23 24.72
C LYS A 82 -1.07 -16.58 24.57
N ALA A 83 -1.16 -15.36 24.03
CA ALA A 83 -2.44 -14.71 23.76
C ALA A 83 -3.25 -15.46 22.70
N GLY A 84 -2.58 -15.97 21.65
CA GLY A 84 -3.22 -16.82 20.65
C GLY A 84 -3.72 -18.15 21.20
N LEU A 85 -2.99 -18.76 22.14
CA LEU A 85 -3.40 -20.00 22.83
C LEU A 85 -4.60 -19.77 23.75
N VAL A 86 -4.57 -18.75 24.60
CA VAL A 86 -5.69 -18.41 25.50
C VAL A 86 -6.97 -18.11 24.72
N LEU A 87 -6.88 -17.43 23.57
CA LEU A 87 -8.03 -17.19 22.71
C LEU A 87 -8.59 -18.50 22.14
N LYS A 88 -7.73 -19.41 21.64
CA LYS A 88 -8.14 -20.72 21.16
C LYS A 88 -8.81 -21.55 22.26
N ASP A 89 -8.28 -21.53 23.47
CA ASP A 89 -8.83 -22.27 24.60
C ASP A 89 -10.21 -21.72 25.00
N LYS A 90 -10.40 -20.40 25.00
CA LYS A 90 -11.71 -19.78 25.27
C LYS A 90 -12.75 -20.03 24.18
N ILE A 91 -12.34 -20.04 22.91
CA ILE A 91 -13.24 -20.36 21.78
C ILE A 91 -13.68 -21.82 21.83
N LYS A 92 -12.81 -22.75 22.25
CA LYS A 92 -13.17 -24.18 22.41
C LYS A 92 -14.04 -24.45 23.65
N ALA A 93 -14.02 -23.57 24.63
CA ALA A 93 -14.82 -23.68 25.85
C ALA A 93 -16.20 -23.01 25.75
N SER A 94 -16.53 -22.42 24.59
CA SER A 94 -17.85 -21.87 24.25
C SER A 94 -18.58 -22.80 23.29
#